data_AF-A0A060HQ58-F1
#
_entry.id   AF-A0A060HQ58-F1
#
_cell.length_a   1.000
_cell.length_b   1.000
_cell.length_c   1.000
_cell.angle_alpha   90.00
_cell.angle_beta   90.00
_cell.angle_gamma   90.00
#
_symmetry.space_group_name_H-M   'P 1'
#
loop_
_entity.id
_entity.type
_entity.pdbx_description
1 polymer ?
#
loop_
_entity_poly.entity_id
_entity_poly.type
_entity_poly.pdbx_seq_one_letter_code
_entity_poly.pdbx_strand_id
1 'polypeptide(L)'
;MQKKLVKVFLRKLHMKKYRNRMDIAAAILEIAQGSGGVLKTKIMYNAFLSFPQLKEYLALLTENQLLEYASQNKNRYRTTEKGKRFLNSYREMQRMLYPAGEKTARDAEA
;
A
#
# COMPACT_ATOMS: atom_id res chain seq x y z
N MET A 1 -12.20 -19.05 -5.29
CA MET A 1 -11.01 -18.55 -6.01
C MET A 1 -10.37 -17.29 -5.41
N GLN A 2 -11.11 -16.41 -4.71
CA GLN A 2 -10.56 -15.15 -4.15
C GLN A 2 -9.64 -15.30 -2.91
N LYS A 3 -9.74 -16.41 -2.16
CA LYS A 3 -8.97 -16.62 -0.92
C LYS A 3 -7.46 -16.80 -1.14
N LYS A 4 -7.04 -17.32 -2.30
CA LYS A 4 -5.63 -17.57 -2.62
C LYS A 4 -4.88 -16.27 -2.92
N LEU A 5 -5.54 -15.33 -3.61
CA LEU A 5 -4.98 -14.02 -3.96
C LEU A 5 -4.78 -13.15 -2.71
N VAL A 6 -5.76 -13.14 -1.80
CA VAL A 6 -5.64 -12.45 -0.51
C VAL A 6 -4.53 -13.09 0.33
N LYS A 7 -4.37 -14.42 0.34
CA LYS A 7 -3.31 -15.12 1.09
C LYS A 7 -1.90 -14.88 0.53
N VAL A 8 -1.75 -14.72 -0.80
CA VAL A 8 -0.48 -14.32 -1.44
C VAL A 8 -0.16 -12.85 -1.18
N PHE A 9 -1.17 -11.97 -1.21
CA PHE A 9 -1.02 -10.54 -0.92
C PHE A 9 -0.71 -10.28 0.57
N LEU A 10 -1.38 -11.00 1.47
CA LEU A 10 -1.11 -11.03 2.91
C LEU A 10 0.27 -11.61 3.26
N ARG A 11 0.84 -12.46 2.39
CA ARG A 11 2.21 -12.99 2.57
C ARG A 11 3.30 -12.01 2.14
N LYS A 12 3.01 -11.11 1.19
CA LYS A 12 3.98 -10.11 0.68
C LYS A 12 4.04 -8.86 1.55
N LEU A 13 2.93 -8.53 2.22
CA LEU A 13 2.90 -7.57 3.32
C LEU A 13 3.31 -8.29 4.60
N HIS A 14 4.61 -8.34 4.89
CA HIS A 14 5.08 -8.70 6.23
C HIS A 14 4.25 -7.91 7.25
N MET A 15 3.42 -8.61 8.03
CA MET A 15 2.68 -8.03 9.14
C MET A 15 3.67 -7.61 10.22
N LYS A 16 4.34 -6.48 10.02
CA LYS A 16 4.88 -5.73 11.13
C LYS A 16 3.69 -5.29 11.97
N LYS A 17 3.70 -5.73 13.23
CA LYS A 17 2.82 -5.34 14.33
C LYS A 17 2.66 -3.80 14.45
N TYR A 18 3.51 -3.03 13.76
CA TYR A 18 3.46 -1.59 13.57
C TYR A 18 3.63 -1.25 12.08
N ARG A 19 2.60 -0.68 11.45
CA ARG A 19 2.72 -0.08 10.11
C ARG A 19 3.04 1.40 10.26
N ASN A 20 4.18 1.82 9.71
CA ASN A 20 4.52 3.24 9.70
C ASN A 20 3.75 3.97 8.58
N ARG A 21 3.83 5.30 8.56
CA ARG A 21 3.11 6.13 7.57
C ARG A 21 3.49 5.82 6.11
N MET A 22 4.75 5.50 5.86
CA MET A 22 5.26 5.13 4.54
C MET A 22 4.74 3.77 4.09
N ASP A 23 4.62 2.81 5.02
CA ASP A 23 4.04 1.48 4.72
C ASP A 23 2.56 1.61 4.33
N ILE A 24 1.81 2.47 5.01
CA ILE A 24 0.40 2.73 4.67
C ILE A 24 0.28 3.41 3.31
N ALA A 25 1.10 4.45 3.07
CA ALA A 25 1.15 5.13 1.77
C ALA A 25 1.48 4.16 0.63
N ALA A 26 2.52 3.35 0.79
CA ALA A 26 2.92 2.34 -0.17
C ALA A 26 1.80 1.32 -0.42
N ALA A 27 1.15 0.81 0.64
CA ALA A 27 0.04 -0.14 0.49
C ALA A 27 -1.13 0.43 -0.33
N ILE A 28 -1.53 1.69 -0.07
CA ILE A 28 -2.59 2.35 -0.84
C ILE A 28 -2.20 2.47 -2.32
N LEU A 29 -0.98 2.93 -2.59
CA LEU A 29 -0.46 3.10 -3.94
C LEU A 29 -0.33 1.75 -4.67
N GLU A 30 0.03 0.66 -3.98
CA GLU A 30 0.05 -0.69 -4.58
C GLU A 30 -1.35 -1.18 -4.92
N ILE A 31 -2.32 -0.99 -4.02
CA ILE A 31 -3.72 -1.38 -4.26
C ILE A 31 -4.28 -0.62 -5.47
N ALA A 32 -3.91 0.64 -5.66
CA ALA A 32 -4.45 1.51 -6.71
C ALA A 32 -3.70 1.48 -8.06
N GLN A 33 -2.74 0.57 -8.28
CA GLN A 33 -2.00 0.51 -9.57
C GLN A 33 -2.82 0.00 -10.77
N GLY A 34 -4.02 -0.54 -10.57
CA GLY A 34 -4.86 -1.07 -11.64
C GLY A 34 -5.32 -0.01 -12.65
N SER A 35 -5.37 -0.37 -13.94
CA SER A 35 -5.66 0.54 -15.07
C SER A 35 -7.00 1.28 -14.97
N GLY A 36 -8.04 0.64 -14.41
CA GLY A 36 -9.35 1.27 -14.20
C GLY A 36 -9.48 2.09 -12.91
N GLY A 37 -8.46 2.09 -12.04
CA GLY A 37 -8.57 2.61 -10.68
C GLY A 37 -9.48 1.80 -9.77
N VAL A 38 -9.45 2.15 -8.48
CA VAL A 38 -9.99 1.34 -7.38
C VAL A 38 -10.89 2.19 -6.48
N LEU A 39 -12.00 1.61 -6.04
CA LEU A 39 -12.92 2.28 -5.12
C LEU A 39 -12.25 2.58 -3.77
N LYS A 40 -12.56 3.74 -3.18
CA LYS A 40 -12.06 4.10 -1.83
C LYS A 40 -12.35 3.03 -0.78
N THR A 41 -13.51 2.37 -0.85
CA THR A 41 -13.88 1.27 0.05
C THR A 41 -12.97 0.06 -0.12
N LYS A 42 -12.61 -0.29 -1.36
CA LYS A 42 -11.68 -1.37 -1.64
C LYS A 42 -10.26 -1.04 -1.16
N ILE A 43 -9.83 0.22 -1.25
CA ILE A 43 -8.58 0.69 -0.64
C ILE A 43 -8.65 0.53 0.88
N MET A 44 -9.73 0.99 1.53
CA MET A 44 -9.92 0.91 2.97
C MET A 44 -9.76 -0.52 3.50
N TYR A 45 -10.50 -1.47 2.93
CA TYR A 45 -10.50 -2.86 3.38
C TYR A 45 -9.15 -3.54 3.12
N ASN A 46 -8.55 -3.34 1.94
CA ASN A 46 -7.28 -3.99 1.60
C ASN A 46 -6.08 -3.36 2.31
N ALA A 47 -6.18 -2.08 2.66
CA ALA A 47 -5.16 -1.36 3.43
C ALA A 47 -5.46 -1.37 4.93
N PHE A 48 -6.49 -2.07 5.43
CA PHE A 48 -6.85 -2.12 6.85
C PHE A 48 -6.89 -0.73 7.52
N LEU A 49 -7.55 0.24 6.88
CA LEU A 49 -7.66 1.61 7.40
C LEU A 49 -9.03 1.86 7.99
N SER A 50 -9.09 2.65 9.06
CA SER A 50 -10.35 3.27 9.47
C SER A 50 -10.78 4.31 8.43
N PHE A 51 -12.07 4.66 8.42
CA PHE A 51 -12.57 5.68 7.49
C PHE A 51 -11.88 7.05 7.64
N PRO A 52 -11.61 7.57 8.87
CA PRO A 52 -10.84 8.80 9.05
C PRO A 52 -9.42 8.70 8.47
N GLN A 53 -8.69 7.62 8.78
CA GLN A 53 -7.34 7.40 8.25
C GLN A 53 -7.34 7.34 6.72
N LEU A 54 -8.29 6.61 6.13
CA LEU A 54 -8.43 6.56 4.68
C LEU A 54 -8.57 7.96 4.09
N LYS A 55 -9.45 8.80 4.65
CA LYS A 55 -9.68 10.15 4.15
C LYS A 55 -8.40 11.00 4.19
N GLU A 56 -7.68 10.96 5.29
CA GLU A 56 -6.41 11.66 5.46
C GLU A 56 -5.36 11.22 4.43
N TYR A 57 -5.16 9.91 4.26
CA TYR A 57 -4.18 9.41 3.31
C TYR A 57 -4.58 9.65 1.86
N LEU A 58 -5.87 9.53 1.51
CA LEU A 58 -6.33 9.83 0.14
C LEU A 58 -6.11 11.31 -0.20
N ALA A 59 -6.39 12.22 0.73
CA ALA A 59 -6.11 13.64 0.56
C ALA A 59 -4.61 13.89 0.40
N LEU A 60 -3.79 13.43 1.36
CA LEU A 60 -2.34 13.59 1.36
C LEU A 60 -1.69 13.08 0.06
N LEU A 61 -2.03 11.86 -0.37
CA LEU A 61 -1.46 11.26 -1.57
C LEU A 61 -1.91 11.95 -2.86
N THR A 62 -3.14 12.47 -2.89
CA THR A 62 -3.67 13.21 -4.04
C THR A 62 -3.05 14.60 -4.14
N GLU A 63 -2.94 15.33 -3.03
CA GLU A 63 -2.26 16.63 -2.94
C GLU A 63 -0.79 16.53 -3.37
N ASN A 64 -0.12 15.43 -3.00
CA ASN A 64 1.25 15.15 -3.42
C ASN A 64 1.39 14.57 -4.83
N GLN A 65 0.27 14.43 -5.57
CA GLN A 65 0.22 13.89 -6.93
C GLN A 65 0.75 12.44 -7.04
N LEU A 66 0.72 11.67 -5.96
CA LEU A 66 1.06 10.24 -5.95
C LEU A 66 -0.15 9.38 -6.33
N LEU A 67 -1.35 9.90 -6.08
CA LEU A 67 -2.64 9.30 -6.39
C LEU A 67 -3.49 10.31 -7.16
N GLU A 68 -4.37 9.83 -8.04
CA GLU A 68 -5.30 10.66 -8.81
C GLU A 68 -6.66 9.97 -8.91
N TYR A 69 -7.69 10.73 -9.32
CA TYR A 69 -8.99 10.15 -9.63
C TYR A 69 -8.94 9.45 -11.00
N ALA A 70 -9.40 8.21 -11.06
CA ALA A 70 -9.32 7.38 -12.26
C ALA A 70 -10.38 7.70 -13.31
N SER A 71 -11.43 8.44 -12.96
CA SER A 71 -12.47 8.92 -13.87
C SER A 71 -13.11 10.20 -13.35
N GLN A 72 -14.03 10.78 -14.12
CA GLN A 72 -14.83 11.94 -13.69
C GLN A 72 -15.64 11.67 -12.41
N ASN A 73 -15.90 10.39 -12.09
CA ASN A 73 -16.45 9.99 -10.81
C ASN A 73 -15.35 9.91 -9.74
N LYS A 74 -15.37 10.85 -8.78
CA LYS A 74 -14.41 11.00 -7.66
C LYS A 74 -14.38 9.83 -6.65
N ASN A 75 -14.93 8.67 -6.99
CA ASN A 75 -14.98 7.48 -6.13
C ASN A 75 -13.91 6.44 -6.45
N ARG A 76 -13.19 6.58 -7.57
CA ARG A 76 -12.10 5.67 -7.97
C ARG A 76 -10.77 6.39 -8.00
N TYR A 77 -9.75 5.73 -7.46
CA TYR A 77 -8.40 6.25 -7.35
C TYR A 77 -7.42 5.38 -8.14
N ARG A 78 -6.42 6.01 -8.74
CA ARG A 78 -5.36 5.38 -9.49
C ARG A 78 -4.01 5.94 -9.05
N THR A 79 -3.00 5.08 -9.01
CA THR A 79 -1.62 5.49 -8.75
C THR A 79 -1.04 6.18 -9.97
N THR A 80 -0.52 7.40 -9.79
CA THR A 80 0.11 8.16 -10.87
C THR A 80 1.49 7.60 -11.22
N GLU A 81 2.10 8.10 -12.29
CA GLU A 81 3.51 7.79 -12.59
C GLU A 81 4.46 8.26 -11.47
N LYS A 82 4.16 9.38 -10.81
CA LYS A 82 4.92 9.85 -9.64
C LYS A 82 4.78 8.88 -8.47
N GLY A 83 3.56 8.36 -8.23
CA GLY A 83 3.30 7.32 -7.24
C GLY A 83 4.02 6.01 -7.53
N LYS A 84 4.15 5.61 -8.81
CA LYS A 84 4.93 4.43 -9.21
C LYS A 84 6.42 4.61 -8.92
N ARG A 85 6.98 5.80 -9.19
CA ARG A 85 8.38 6.12 -8.84
C ARG A 85 8.61 6.04 -7.33
N PHE A 86 7.70 6.62 -6.54
CA PHE A 86 7.74 6.50 -5.07
C PHE A 86 7.79 5.04 -4.61
N LEU A 87 6.93 4.17 -5.16
CA LEU A 87 6.92 2.74 -4.82
C LEU A 87 8.24 2.04 -5.14
N ASN A 88 8.88 2.40 -6.25
CA ASN A 88 10.18 1.82 -6.60
C ASN A 88 11.26 2.22 -5.60
N SER A 89 11.33 3.50 -5.24
CA SER A 89 12.28 4.00 -4.23
C SER A 89 12.00 3.42 -2.84
N TYR A 90 10.72 3.28 -2.45
CA TYR A 90 10.34 2.64 -1.19
C TYR A 90 10.82 1.18 -1.13
N ARG A 91 10.63 0.40 -2.20
CA ARG A 91 11.11 -0.99 -2.27
C ARG A 91 12.63 -1.11 -2.26
N GLU A 92 13.33 -0.17 -2.88
CA GLU A 92 14.79 -0.10 -2.83
C GLU A 92 15.30 0.17 -1.41
N MET A 93 14.71 1.17 -0.74
CA MET A 93 15.01 1.46 0.66
C MET A 93 14.73 0.25 1.57
N GLN A 94 13.60 -0.44 1.38
CA GLN A 94 13.31 -1.66 2.14
C GLN A 94 14.37 -2.75 1.93
N ARG A 95 14.88 -2.92 0.70
CA ARG A 95 15.95 -3.90 0.42
C ARG A 95 17.28 -3.53 1.09
N MET A 96 17.58 -2.24 1.19
CA MET A 96 18.80 -1.75 1.88
C MET A 96 18.69 -1.90 3.40
N LEU A 97 17.52 -1.59 3.98
CA LEU A 97 17.28 -1.68 5.43
C LEU A 97 17.09 -3.11 5.93
N TYR A 98 16.55 -3.99 5.08
CA TYR A 98 16.29 -5.39 5.38
C TYR A 98 16.89 -6.26 4.26
N PRO A 99 18.22 -6.36 4.17
CA PRO A 99 18.86 -7.22 3.19
C PRO A 99 18.41 -8.66 3.43
N ALA A 100 18.20 -9.43 2.36
CA ALA A 100 17.57 -10.76 2.38
C ALA A 100 18.35 -11.86 3.14
N GLY A 101 19.31 -11.49 3.99
CA GLY A 101 20.16 -12.37 4.80
C GLY A 101 19.88 -12.39 6.31
N GLU A 102 19.09 -11.46 6.86
CA GLU A 102 18.64 -11.57 8.26
C GLU A 102 17.27 -12.23 8.31
N LYS A 103 17.27 -13.57 8.28
CA LYS A 103 16.22 -14.31 9.00
C LYS A 103 16.38 -13.90 10.45
N THR A 104 15.47 -13.07 10.94
CA THR A 104 15.41 -12.70 12.34
C THR A 104 15.33 -13.97 13.16
N ALA A 105 16.43 -14.33 13.81
CA ALA A 105 16.51 -15.30 14.90
C ALA A 105 15.70 -14.84 16.14
N ARG A 106 14.77 -13.88 16.01
CA ARG A 106 13.88 -13.38 17.07
C ARG A 106 12.48 -13.99 17.02
N ASP A 107 12.18 -14.81 16.02
CA ASP A 107 10.88 -15.51 15.91
C ASP A 107 10.98 -17.00 16.32
N ALA A 108 12.13 -17.44 16.86
CA ALA A 108 12.34 -18.80 17.37
C ALA A 108 12.12 -18.94 18.89
N GLU A 109 11.85 -17.84 19.60
CA GLU A 109 11.54 -17.84 21.04
C GLU A 109 10.25 -17.05 21.30
N ALA A 110 9.11 -17.65 20.95
CA ALA A 110 7.79 -17.36 21.53
C ALA A 110 6.80 -18.49 21.25
#